data_AF-A0A2S2DEL9-F1
#
_entry.id   AF-A0A2S2DEL9-F1
#
_cell.length_a   1.000
_cell.length_b   1.000
_cell.length_c   1.000
_cell.angle_alpha   90.00
_cell.angle_beta   90.00
_cell.angle_gamma   90.00
#
_symmetry.space_group_name_H-M   'P 1'
#
loop_
_entity.id
_entity.type
_entity.pdbx_description
1 polymer ?
#
loop_
_entity_poly.entity_id
_entity_poly.type
_entity_poly.pdbx_seq_one_letter_code
_entity_poly.pdbx_strand_id
1 'polypeptide(L)'
;MNPISHHDAVSDILPAGARAPRGAEAYADVEPLGPDCIDGSQAGLNRFLREMAQLAGDDSAALTVQLGEIVVIAMPALEGGMTIAAQLPRGGTQRVRQPAPAGCELAWHADLGCEVMVRHLGLAALLAEPDVLDALMDSAAMARALVA
;
A
#
# COMPACT_ATOMS: atom_id res chain seq x y z
N MET A 1 -0.96 -8.36 -54.34
CA MET A 1 -0.10 -7.34 -54.96
C MET A 1 -0.94 -6.49 -55.90
N ASN A 2 -1.33 -5.29 -55.46
CA ASN A 2 -1.16 -4.06 -56.22
C ASN A 2 -1.25 -2.87 -55.24
N PRO A 3 -0.37 -1.85 -55.36
CA PRO A 3 -0.24 -0.74 -54.42
C PRO A 3 -0.99 0.51 -54.91
N ILE A 4 -1.35 1.40 -54.00
CA ILE A 4 -1.66 2.80 -54.36
C ILE A 4 -0.66 3.70 -53.64
N SER A 5 0.17 4.33 -54.46
CA SER A 5 1.12 5.40 -54.14
C SER A 5 0.46 6.78 -54.30
N HIS A 6 1.16 7.80 -53.77
CA HIS A 6 1.00 9.25 -53.94
C HIS A 6 -0.15 9.87 -53.11
N HIS A 7 0.02 11.02 -52.46
CA HIS A 7 0.83 12.18 -52.85
C HIS A 7 1.19 13.07 -51.64
N ASP A 8 2.34 13.73 -51.76
CA ASP A 8 2.89 14.83 -50.96
C ASP A 8 1.96 16.06 -50.93
N ALA A 9 1.94 16.79 -49.81
CA ALA A 9 1.74 18.25 -49.80
C ALA A 9 2.13 18.82 -48.43
N VAL A 10 3.34 19.33 -48.37
CA VAL A 10 3.86 20.31 -47.42
C VAL A 10 3.17 21.66 -47.65
N SER A 11 2.72 22.34 -46.58
CA SER A 11 3.09 23.71 -46.19
C SER A 11 2.01 24.44 -45.38
N ASP A 12 2.46 24.94 -44.23
CA ASP A 12 2.19 26.27 -43.68
C ASP A 12 0.74 26.70 -43.44
N ILE A 13 0.32 26.66 -42.17
CA ILE A 13 -0.09 27.87 -41.43
C ILE A 13 0.43 27.71 -39.99
N LEU A 14 1.50 28.44 -39.67
CA LEU A 14 1.81 28.85 -38.31
C LEU A 14 0.90 30.03 -37.93
N PRO A 15 0.47 30.12 -36.67
CA PRO A 15 0.57 31.37 -35.95
C PRO A 15 1.74 31.28 -34.98
N ALA A 16 2.74 32.13 -35.23
CA ALA A 16 3.73 32.51 -34.25
C ALA A 16 3.03 33.18 -33.07
N GLY A 17 3.25 32.69 -31.85
CA GLY A 17 2.59 33.27 -30.69
C GLY A 17 2.80 32.54 -29.37
N ALA A 18 4.05 32.45 -28.94
CA ALA A 18 4.44 32.50 -27.54
C ALA A 18 4.03 31.35 -26.58
N ARG A 19 5.06 30.56 -26.20
CA ARG A 19 5.53 30.40 -24.81
C ARG A 19 4.75 29.45 -23.89
N ALA A 20 5.22 28.20 -23.83
CA ALA A 20 5.35 27.48 -22.56
C ALA A 20 6.82 27.66 -22.07
N PRO A 21 7.15 27.64 -20.77
CA PRO A 21 6.50 26.82 -19.75
C PRO A 21 6.29 27.52 -18.39
N ARG A 22 5.17 27.22 -17.72
CA ARG A 22 5.01 27.10 -16.26
C ARG A 22 3.52 27.12 -15.96
N GLY A 23 2.86 25.99 -16.22
CA GLY A 23 1.54 25.72 -15.67
C GLY A 23 1.73 25.17 -14.26
N ALA A 24 1.76 26.07 -13.28
CA ALA A 24 1.64 25.74 -11.86
C ALA A 24 0.16 25.53 -11.46
N GLU A 25 -0.65 24.96 -12.35
CA GLU A 25 -2.11 24.87 -12.20
C GLU A 25 -2.61 23.54 -12.75
N ALA A 26 -2.38 22.47 -11.99
CA ALA A 26 -3.06 21.19 -12.13
C ALA A 26 -3.20 20.48 -10.76
N TYR A 27 -3.40 21.26 -9.69
CA TYR A 27 -3.80 20.78 -8.36
C TYR A 27 -5.11 21.46 -7.93
N ALA A 28 -6.04 21.61 -8.86
CA ALA A 28 -7.35 22.16 -8.61
C ALA A 28 -8.41 21.30 -9.30
N ASP A 29 -8.42 20.01 -8.93
CA ASP A 29 -9.58 19.11 -9.06
C ASP A 29 -9.36 17.82 -8.23
N VAL A 30 -8.58 17.91 -7.15
CA VAL A 30 -8.78 16.95 -6.06
C VAL A 30 -9.89 17.56 -5.23
N GLU A 31 -11.14 17.18 -5.54
CA GLU A 31 -12.26 17.45 -4.63
C GLU A 31 -11.81 17.08 -3.21
N PRO A 32 -12.12 17.89 -2.18
CA PRO A 32 -11.80 17.52 -0.83
C PRO A 32 -12.54 16.21 -0.50
N LEU A 33 -11.80 15.08 -0.47
CA LEU A 33 -12.26 13.80 0.05
C LEU A 33 -12.88 14.06 1.43
N GLY A 34 -14.18 13.85 1.56
CA GLY A 34 -14.89 14.09 2.80
C GLY A 34 -16.24 13.42 2.77
N PRO A 35 -16.79 12.99 3.92
CA PRO A 35 -16.14 12.29 5.02
C PRO A 35 -15.89 10.82 4.59
N ASP A 36 -14.75 10.57 3.97
CA ASP A 36 -14.30 9.23 3.54
C ASP A 36 -13.66 8.44 4.68
N CYS A 37 -14.17 8.62 5.90
CA CYS A 37 -13.62 8.00 7.08
C CYS A 37 -13.93 6.50 7.11
N ILE A 38 -13.02 5.74 7.71
CA ILE A 38 -13.38 4.45 8.29
C ILE A 38 -14.53 4.71 9.27
N ASP A 39 -15.68 4.10 9.00
CA ASP A 39 -16.92 4.21 9.78
C ASP A 39 -17.12 3.00 10.72
N GLY A 40 -16.04 2.25 10.94
CA GLY A 40 -16.06 0.96 11.63
C GLY A 40 -16.65 -0.19 10.81
N SER A 41 -17.03 0.04 9.54
CA SER A 41 -17.51 -1.02 8.65
C SER A 41 -16.37 -1.71 7.89
N GLN A 42 -16.60 -2.96 7.49
CA GLN A 42 -15.68 -3.68 6.61
C GLN A 42 -15.51 -2.99 5.25
N ALA A 43 -16.59 -2.40 4.73
CA ALA A 43 -16.56 -1.76 3.42
C ALA A 43 -15.68 -0.51 3.44
N GLY A 44 -15.80 0.31 4.49
CA GLY A 44 -14.95 1.47 4.72
C GLY A 44 -13.48 1.08 4.84
N LEU A 45 -13.16 0.07 5.66
CA LEU A 45 -11.80 -0.44 5.80
C LEU A 45 -11.21 -0.96 4.46
N ASN A 46 -11.97 -1.76 3.71
CA ASN A 46 -11.53 -2.28 2.41
C ASN A 46 -11.29 -1.18 1.39
N ARG A 47 -12.12 -0.14 1.40
CA ARG A 47 -11.96 1.04 0.56
C ARG A 47 -10.69 1.79 0.94
N PHE A 48 -10.51 2.09 2.22
CA PHE A 48 -9.33 2.78 2.73
C PHE A 48 -8.03 2.05 2.36
N LEU A 49 -7.94 0.74 2.59
CA LEU A 49 -6.74 -0.04 2.24
C LEU A 49 -6.44 0.01 0.74
N ARG A 50 -7.46 -0.04 -0.12
CA ARG A 50 -7.30 0.07 -1.57
C ARG A 50 -6.83 1.47 -1.99
N GLU A 51 -7.43 2.52 -1.45
CA GLU A 51 -7.04 3.89 -1.75
C GLU A 51 -5.58 4.15 -1.33
N MET A 52 -5.17 3.65 -0.16
CA MET A 52 -3.78 3.73 0.29
C MET A 52 -2.82 2.93 -0.60
N ALA A 53 -3.22 1.74 -1.06
CA ALA A 53 -2.41 0.96 -2.00
C ALA A 53 -2.25 1.72 -3.33
N GLN A 54 -3.33 2.30 -3.86
CA GLN A 54 -3.32 3.08 -5.10
C GLN A 54 -2.45 4.33 -4.98
N LEU A 55 -2.49 5.02 -3.84
CA LEU A 55 -1.59 6.14 -3.54
C LEU A 55 -0.11 5.71 -3.54
N ALA A 56 0.18 4.47 -3.15
CA ALA A 56 1.52 3.88 -3.24
C ALA A 56 1.85 3.33 -4.64
N GLY A 57 0.94 3.45 -5.62
CA GLY A 57 1.11 2.95 -6.99
C GLY A 57 0.84 1.45 -7.15
N ASP A 58 0.10 0.84 -6.22
CA ASP A 58 -0.31 -0.56 -6.23
C ASP A 58 -1.84 -0.70 -6.40
N ASP A 59 -2.28 -1.54 -7.33
CA ASP A 59 -3.72 -1.83 -7.56
C ASP A 59 -4.23 -3.02 -6.71
N SER A 60 -3.40 -3.53 -5.81
CA SER A 60 -3.74 -4.61 -4.87
C SER A 60 -4.84 -4.22 -3.87
N ALA A 61 -5.55 -5.23 -3.37
CA ALA A 61 -6.45 -5.08 -2.23
C ALA A 61 -5.71 -5.06 -0.87
N ALA A 62 -4.39 -5.28 -0.89
CA ALA A 62 -3.53 -5.23 0.28
C ALA A 62 -2.63 -4.00 0.23
N LEU A 63 -2.48 -3.34 1.38
CA LEU A 63 -1.56 -2.23 1.55
C LEU A 63 -0.20 -2.77 1.99
N THR A 64 0.82 -2.55 1.17
CA THR A 64 2.21 -2.90 1.49
C THR A 64 2.98 -1.65 1.90
N VAL A 65 3.58 -1.67 3.08
CA VAL A 65 4.40 -0.58 3.61
C VAL A 65 5.77 -1.11 3.99
N GLN A 66 6.82 -0.48 3.46
CA GLN A 66 8.19 -0.76 3.86
C GLN A 66 8.63 0.20 4.98
N LEU A 67 8.98 -0.36 6.13
CA LEU A 67 9.42 0.37 7.31
C LEU A 67 10.84 -0.09 7.66
N GLY A 68 11.83 0.52 7.01
CA GLY A 68 13.23 0.07 7.10
C GLY A 68 13.40 -1.29 6.45
N GLU A 69 13.85 -2.29 7.23
CA GLU A 69 14.01 -3.68 6.77
C GLU A 69 12.75 -4.54 6.95
N ILE A 70 11.73 -4.03 7.67
CA ILE A 70 10.46 -4.74 7.83
C ILE A 70 9.53 -4.36 6.69
N VAL A 71 8.97 -5.35 6.02
CA VAL A 71 7.85 -5.17 5.08
C VAL A 71 6.57 -5.57 5.79
N VAL A 72 5.60 -4.66 5.89
CA VAL A 72 4.30 -4.90 6.50
C VAL A 72 3.24 -4.91 5.41
N ILE A 73 2.40 -5.94 5.41
CA ILE A 73 1.30 -6.12 4.47
C ILE A 73 0.01 -6.16 5.29
N ALA A 74 -0.86 -5.19 5.09
CA ALA A 74 -2.22 -5.18 5.64
C ALA A 74 -3.20 -5.63 4.57
N MET A 75 -4.08 -6.57 4.93
CA MET A 75 -5.11 -7.09 4.03
C MET A 75 -6.45 -7.26 4.77
N PRO A 76 -7.59 -7.09 4.09
CA PRO A 76 -8.89 -7.44 4.65
C PRO A 76 -8.92 -8.89 5.15
N ALA A 77 -9.45 -9.11 6.35
CA ALA A 77 -9.65 -10.46 6.86
C ALA A 77 -10.97 -11.05 6.34
N LEU A 78 -10.99 -12.36 6.06
CA LEU A 78 -12.19 -13.07 5.58
C LEU A 78 -13.35 -13.03 6.58
N GLU A 79 -13.04 -13.11 7.88
CA GLU A 79 -14.02 -13.06 8.97
C GLU A 79 -14.36 -11.63 9.42
N GLY A 80 -13.80 -10.62 8.74
CA GLY A 80 -13.93 -9.22 9.08
C GLY A 80 -12.73 -8.67 9.87
N GLY A 81 -12.53 -7.37 9.75
CA GLY A 81 -11.36 -6.66 10.22
C GLY A 81 -10.20 -6.72 9.24
N MET A 82 -8.98 -6.80 9.78
CA MET A 82 -7.74 -6.72 9.05
C MET A 82 -6.74 -7.78 9.56
N THR A 83 -6.00 -8.36 8.63
CA THR A 83 -4.81 -9.16 8.92
C THR A 83 -3.58 -8.34 8.55
N ILE A 84 -2.61 -8.28 9.45
CA ILE A 84 -1.31 -7.67 9.23
C ILE A 84 -0.26 -8.79 9.22
N ALA A 85 0.52 -8.88 8.15
CA ALA A 85 1.68 -9.73 8.06
C ALA A 85 2.95 -8.87 7.98
N ALA A 86 3.85 -9.01 8.93
CA ALA A 86 5.16 -8.36 8.93
C ALA A 86 6.23 -9.38 8.58
N GLN A 87 6.98 -9.13 7.51
CA GLN A 87 8.11 -9.97 7.10
C GLN A 87 9.34 -9.63 7.92
N LEU A 88 9.92 -10.64 8.56
CA LEU A 88 11.13 -10.49 9.34
C LEU A 88 12.35 -10.56 8.39
N PRO A 89 13.35 -9.68 8.58
CA PRO A 89 14.61 -9.74 7.85
C PRO A 89 15.24 -11.12 8.03
N ARG A 90 15.79 -11.66 6.95
CA ARG A 90 16.51 -12.94 7.01
C ARG A 90 17.73 -12.80 7.91
N GLY A 91 17.60 -13.21 9.16
CA GLY A 91 18.73 -13.34 10.07
C GLY A 91 19.55 -14.58 9.72
N GLY A 92 20.87 -14.45 9.72
CA GLY A 92 21.76 -15.61 9.67
C GLY A 92 21.45 -16.60 10.79
N THR A 93 21.94 -17.83 10.63
CA THR A 93 21.64 -19.10 11.34
C THR A 93 21.64 -19.14 12.88
N GLN A 94 21.65 -18.01 13.60
CA GLN A 94 21.81 -18.01 15.06
C GLN A 94 21.20 -16.78 15.74
N ARG A 95 19.90 -16.56 15.59
CA ARG A 95 19.14 -15.68 16.50
C ARG A 95 18.38 -16.54 17.51
N VAL A 96 18.49 -16.19 18.79
CA VAL A 96 17.61 -16.73 19.84
C VAL A 96 16.21 -16.29 19.45
N ARG A 97 15.36 -17.25 19.10
CA ARG A 97 13.98 -16.97 18.70
C ARG A 97 13.23 -16.42 19.90
N GLN A 98 12.89 -15.14 19.85
CA GLN A 98 11.95 -14.57 20.80
C GLN A 98 10.56 -15.18 20.56
N PRO A 99 9.77 -15.43 21.62
CA PRO A 99 8.39 -15.85 21.46
C PRO A 99 7.60 -14.77 20.72
N ALA A 100 6.56 -15.20 19.99
CA ALA A 100 5.64 -14.25 19.36
C ALA A 100 5.04 -13.31 20.42
N PRO A 101 4.89 -12.01 20.12
CA PRO A 101 4.19 -11.08 21.00
C PRO A 101 2.75 -11.55 21.24
N ALA A 102 2.14 -11.14 22.35
CA ALA A 102 0.76 -11.48 22.63
C ALA A 102 -0.18 -11.01 21.50
N GLY A 103 -1.09 -11.88 21.06
CA GLY A 103 -2.00 -11.61 19.95
C GLY A 103 -1.34 -11.66 18.57
N CYS A 104 -0.11 -12.15 18.47
CA CYS A 104 0.60 -12.40 17.22
C CYS A 104 0.96 -13.88 17.08
N GLU A 105 1.09 -14.32 15.84
CA GLU A 105 1.56 -15.65 15.46
C GLU A 105 2.85 -15.52 14.65
N LEU A 106 3.75 -16.49 14.79
CA LEU A 106 4.95 -16.60 13.96
C LEU A 106 4.79 -17.78 13.01
N ALA A 107 4.97 -17.52 11.72
CA ALA A 107 4.88 -18.53 10.67
C ALA A 107 6.06 -18.42 9.69
N TRP A 108 6.31 -19.49 8.94
CA TRP A 108 7.31 -19.49 7.89
C TRP A 108 6.63 -19.31 6.52
N HIS A 109 7.02 -18.28 5.78
CA HIS A 109 6.59 -18.09 4.40
C HIS A 109 7.51 -18.88 3.48
N ALA A 110 7.02 -20.00 2.94
CA ALA A 110 7.83 -20.91 2.13
C ALA A 110 8.38 -20.27 0.85
N ASP A 111 7.52 -19.58 0.08
CA ASP A 111 7.93 -18.99 -1.21
C ASP A 111 8.93 -17.85 -1.06
N LEU A 112 8.72 -17.00 -0.04
CA LEU A 112 9.64 -15.91 0.28
C LEU A 112 10.83 -16.37 1.11
N GLY A 113 10.85 -17.62 1.61
CA GLY A 113 11.92 -18.14 2.47
C GLY A 113 12.24 -17.22 3.65
N CYS A 114 11.23 -16.70 4.32
CA CYS A 114 11.37 -15.81 5.48
C CYS A 114 10.35 -16.14 6.57
N GLU A 115 10.64 -15.69 7.79
CA GLU A 115 9.68 -15.73 8.88
C GLU A 115 8.75 -14.53 8.78
N VAL A 116 7.48 -14.74 9.11
CA VAL A 116 6.43 -13.71 9.10
C VAL A 116 5.74 -13.69 10.45
N MET A 117 5.55 -12.50 11.00
CA MET A 117 4.68 -12.27 12.14
C MET A 117 3.30 -11.89 11.61
N VAL A 118 2.26 -12.60 12.05
CA VAL A 118 0.87 -12.36 11.67
C VAL A 118 0.10 -11.84 12.87
N ARG A 119 -0.70 -10.80 12.67
CA ARG A 119 -1.59 -10.22 13.68
C ARG A 119 -2.97 -10.02 13.06
N HIS A 120 -4.01 -10.43 13.78
CA HIS A 120 -5.41 -10.22 13.37
C HIS A 120 -6.05 -9.14 14.24
N LEU A 121 -6.76 -8.22 13.61
CA LEU A 121 -7.45 -7.11 14.25
C LEU A 121 -8.91 -7.11 13.82
N GLY A 122 -9.82 -7.20 14.79
CA GLY A 122 -11.25 -7.03 14.51
C GLY A 122 -11.61 -5.57 14.22
N LEU A 123 -12.72 -5.35 13.52
CA LEU A 123 -13.21 -4.00 13.17
C LEU A 123 -13.37 -3.06 14.37
N ALA A 124 -13.70 -3.61 15.55
CA ALA A 124 -13.85 -2.82 16.76
C ALA A 124 -12.57 -2.08 17.21
N ALA A 125 -11.40 -2.53 16.73
CA ALA A 125 -10.12 -1.88 16.98
C ALA A 125 -9.70 -0.89 15.87
N LEU A 126 -10.51 -0.76 14.81
CA LEU A 126 -10.23 0.01 13.60
C LEU A 126 -11.42 0.94 13.32
N LEU A 127 -11.61 1.93 14.19
CA LEU A 127 -12.76 2.83 14.15
C LEU A 127 -12.50 4.07 13.31
N ALA A 128 -11.22 4.38 13.06
CA ALA A 128 -10.79 5.49 12.24
C ALA A 128 -9.51 5.13 11.46
N GLU A 129 -9.19 5.93 10.45
CA GLU A 129 -7.96 5.77 9.64
C GLU A 129 -6.66 5.74 10.47
N PRO A 130 -6.48 6.61 11.49
CA PRO A 130 -5.29 6.56 12.33
C PRO A 130 -5.10 5.21 13.02
N ASP A 131 -6.18 4.52 13.40
CA ASP A 131 -6.09 3.20 14.05
C ASP A 131 -5.44 2.16 13.13
N VAL A 132 -5.70 2.25 11.82
CA VAL A 132 -5.07 1.35 10.82
C VAL A 132 -3.58 1.64 10.69
N LEU A 133 -3.22 2.93 10.61
CA LEU A 133 -1.82 3.34 10.49
C LEU A 133 -1.03 3.03 11.76
N ASP A 134 -1.60 3.28 12.93
CA ASP A 134 -1.02 2.93 14.23
C ASP A 134 -0.84 1.42 14.34
N ALA A 135 -1.83 0.63 13.91
CA ALA A 135 -1.72 -0.82 13.89
C ALA A 135 -0.58 -1.32 12.98
N LEU A 136 -0.35 -0.69 11.83
CA LEU A 136 0.77 -1.00 10.94
C LEU A 136 2.12 -0.67 11.60
N MET A 137 2.24 0.51 12.19
CA MET A 137 3.46 0.97 12.85
C MET A 137 3.80 0.14 14.09
N ASP A 138 2.80 -0.18 14.91
CA ASP A 138 2.92 -1.08 16.06
C ASP A 138 3.37 -2.48 15.64
N SER A 139 2.77 -3.02 14.58
CA SER A 139 3.14 -4.35 14.08
C SER A 139 4.56 -4.37 13.54
N ALA A 140 5.01 -3.27 12.90
CA ALA A 140 6.41 -3.13 12.50
C ALA A 140 7.36 -3.05 13.69
N ALA A 141 6.99 -2.29 14.74
CA ALA A 141 7.79 -2.18 15.96
C ALA A 141 7.92 -3.52 16.68
N MET A 142 6.81 -4.27 16.78
CA MET A 142 6.80 -5.64 17.32
C MET A 142 7.70 -6.57 16.50
N ALA A 143 7.59 -6.54 15.16
CA ALA A 143 8.44 -7.36 14.29
C ALA A 143 9.93 -7.02 14.44
N ARG A 144 10.28 -5.73 14.60
CA ARG A 144 11.65 -5.30 14.87
C ARG A 144 12.18 -5.84 16.19
N ALA A 145 11.35 -5.84 17.23
CA ALA A 145 11.75 -6.35 18.55
C ALA A 145 12.13 -7.84 18.52
N LEU A 146 11.50 -8.62 17.63
CA LEU A 146 11.82 -10.04 17.45
C LEU A 146 13.18 -10.31 16.80
N VAL A 147 13.74 -9.31 16.08
CA VAL A 147 15.00 -9.44 15.34
C VAL A 147 16.15 -8.59 15.91
N ALA A 148 15.86 -7.78 16.93
CA ALA A 148 16.82 -7.00 17.71
C ALA A 148 17.59 -7.88 18.70
#